data_AF-A0A914YSL9-F1
#
_entry.id   AF-A0A914YSL9-F1
#
_cell.length_a   1.000
_cell.length_b   1.000
_cell.length_c   1.000
_cell.angle_alpha   90.00
_cell.angle_beta   90.00
_cell.angle_gamma   90.00
#
_symmetry.space_group_name_H-M   'P 1'
#
loop_
_entity.id
_entity.type
_entity.pdbx_description
1 polymer ?
#
loop_
_entity_poly.entity_id
_entity_poly.type
_entity_poly.pdbx_seq_one_letter_code
_entity_poly.pdbx_strand_id
1 'polypeptide(L)'
;MFRDFKNSKGNVLFDLAAESETLLEKDYFGLRYEDELGEMTWLYPDKRIQKQLKHKPWNFVFQIKFYPPEPSALADDLTRYLLYLQIRKEIYDGKLPASYAKQILLAAMVMQAEIGDFEAIKQSPHDYEKFLREQHLIPQIDEEVLTKVREAHKEQKMKKGLTPNEAHQKYLDTAKDLAKYGFTFYNAKDTKNGPVILGIYAHGICVYKDQLQIHRFLWQGVNKIQFRGSKFSVVLKPGELDPKKEVTVNYRLVDYATAKKLYRTAVEHHTFFRLIKPEDKPKGTFLRRWGSDRFRYQGRTYFQAKMASQMFDHPSQVVTIQRTPSGRQVSRSVDDLAQPRSFPTSPMHYVDETTQQLTTPEKSKSYSLSTSKADKAKKKAEETSLI
;
A
#
# COMPACT_ATOMS: atom_id res chain seq x y z
N MET A 1 -15.02 0.08 -17.19
CA MET A 1 -16.27 -0.69 -17.08
C MET A 1 -16.10 -1.73 -15.97
N PHE A 2 -16.37 -1.36 -14.71
CA PHE A 2 -16.41 -2.29 -13.55
C PHE A 2 -17.80 -2.22 -12.86
N ARG A 3 -18.84 -1.85 -13.61
CA ARG A 3 -20.15 -1.48 -13.04
C ARG A 3 -20.89 -2.64 -12.38
N ASP A 4 -20.53 -3.89 -12.70
CA ASP A 4 -21.17 -5.09 -12.14
C ASP A 4 -20.60 -5.55 -10.79
N PHE A 5 -19.54 -4.89 -10.30
CA PHE A 5 -18.92 -5.22 -9.01
C PHE A 5 -19.55 -4.51 -7.81
N LYS A 6 -20.69 -3.83 -7.95
CA LYS A 6 -21.37 -3.09 -6.84
C LYS A 6 -21.55 -3.92 -5.59
N ASN A 7 -21.97 -5.16 -5.78
CA ASN A 7 -22.25 -6.09 -4.69
C ASN A 7 -21.02 -6.88 -4.24
N SER A 8 -19.90 -6.79 -4.98
CA SER A 8 -18.65 -7.48 -4.70
C SER A 8 -17.88 -6.81 -3.56
N LYS A 9 -16.98 -7.58 -2.96
CA LYS A 9 -16.02 -7.09 -1.97
C LYS A 9 -14.93 -6.26 -2.66
N GLY A 10 -14.32 -5.33 -1.92
CA GLY A 10 -13.27 -4.47 -2.46
C GLY A 10 -12.07 -5.23 -3.00
N ASN A 11 -11.74 -6.40 -2.44
CA ASN A 11 -10.62 -7.22 -2.91
C ASN A 11 -10.84 -7.71 -4.35
N VAL A 12 -12.07 -8.03 -4.75
CA VAL A 12 -12.37 -8.51 -6.12
C VAL A 12 -12.02 -7.45 -7.16
N LEU A 13 -12.40 -6.20 -6.92
CA LEU A 13 -12.06 -5.09 -7.82
C LEU A 13 -10.55 -4.83 -7.83
N PHE A 14 -9.90 -4.91 -6.67
CA PHE A 14 -8.46 -4.74 -6.55
C PHE A 14 -7.68 -5.81 -7.31
N ASP A 15 -8.05 -7.07 -7.16
CA ASP A 15 -7.40 -8.20 -7.83
C ASP A 15 -7.51 -8.07 -9.35
N LEU A 16 -8.70 -7.72 -9.87
CA LEU A 16 -8.89 -7.47 -11.30
C LEU A 16 -8.05 -6.31 -11.83
N ALA A 17 -7.93 -5.21 -11.07
CA ALA A 17 -7.10 -4.07 -11.46
C ALA A 17 -5.62 -4.46 -11.49
N ALA A 18 -5.13 -5.17 -10.48
CA ALA A 18 -3.76 -5.65 -10.43
C ALA A 18 -3.45 -6.66 -11.56
N GLU A 19 -4.37 -7.57 -11.86
CA GLU A 19 -4.24 -8.54 -12.95
C GLU A 19 -4.22 -7.87 -14.32
N SER A 20 -5.04 -6.84 -14.54
CA SER A 20 -5.07 -6.11 -15.82
C SER A 20 -3.74 -5.40 -16.15
N GLU A 21 -2.98 -5.05 -15.13
CA GLU A 21 -1.64 -4.43 -15.26
C GLU A 21 -0.51 -5.46 -15.09
N THR A 22 -0.82 -6.76 -14.96
CA THR A 22 0.17 -7.83 -14.70
C THR A 22 1.06 -7.57 -13.48
N LEU A 23 0.51 -6.90 -12.46
CA LEU A 23 1.26 -6.46 -11.28
C LEU A 23 1.61 -7.63 -10.34
N LEU A 24 2.89 -7.96 -10.24
CA LEU A 24 3.38 -9.07 -9.42
C LEU A 24 3.35 -8.75 -7.92
N GLU A 25 3.81 -7.55 -7.55
CA GLU A 25 3.98 -7.13 -6.15
C GLU A 25 2.76 -6.35 -5.63
N LYS A 26 1.56 -6.84 -5.93
CA LYS A 26 0.30 -6.15 -5.59
C LYS A 26 0.11 -5.87 -4.10
N ASP A 27 0.79 -6.57 -3.19
CA ASP A 27 0.60 -6.37 -1.74
C ASP A 27 0.99 -4.98 -1.24
N TYR A 28 1.79 -4.22 -2.00
CA TYR A 28 2.13 -2.83 -1.67
C TYR A 28 1.00 -1.84 -1.96
N PHE A 29 -0.03 -2.25 -2.73
CA PHE A 29 -1.02 -1.35 -3.30
C PHE A 29 -2.38 -1.42 -2.60
N GLY A 30 -3.23 -0.45 -2.93
CA GLY A 30 -4.64 -0.44 -2.59
C GLY A 30 -5.43 0.47 -3.53
N LEU A 31 -6.75 0.45 -3.38
CA LEU A 31 -7.65 1.38 -4.07
C LEU A 31 -8.07 2.48 -3.11
N ARG A 32 -8.08 3.72 -3.59
CA ARG A 32 -8.71 4.85 -2.91
C ARG A 32 -9.90 5.37 -3.69
N TYR A 33 -10.85 5.95 -2.98
CA TYR A 33 -11.99 6.64 -3.55
C TYR A 33 -12.28 7.91 -2.75
N GLU A 34 -12.99 8.84 -3.35
CA GLU A 34 -13.46 10.05 -2.67
C GLU A 34 -14.71 9.72 -1.83
N ASP A 35 -14.64 9.95 -0.51
CA ASP A 35 -15.77 9.71 0.40
C ASP A 35 -16.80 10.86 0.35
N GLU A 36 -17.87 10.76 1.16
CA GLU A 36 -18.95 11.75 1.22
C GLU A 36 -18.47 13.17 1.55
N LEU A 37 -17.34 13.29 2.26
CA LEU A 37 -16.76 14.57 2.67
C LEU A 37 -15.77 15.13 1.63
N GLY A 38 -15.60 14.46 0.50
CA GLY A 38 -14.59 14.84 -0.49
C GLY A 38 -13.19 14.36 -0.13
N GLU A 39 -13.03 13.58 0.94
CA GLU A 39 -11.72 13.08 1.35
C GLU A 39 -11.38 11.79 0.59
N MET A 40 -10.17 11.71 0.06
CA MET A 40 -9.65 10.45 -0.45
C MET A 40 -9.50 9.45 0.71
N THR A 41 -10.09 8.27 0.60
CA THR A 41 -9.99 7.20 1.61
C THR A 41 -9.74 5.84 0.99
N TRP A 42 -9.15 4.92 1.76
CA TRP A 42 -8.87 3.56 1.29
C TRP A 42 -10.14 2.72 1.21
N LEU A 43 -10.31 2.01 0.09
CA LEU A 43 -11.31 0.97 -0.07
C LEU A 43 -10.92 -0.22 0.81
N TYR A 44 -11.82 -0.63 1.70
CA TYR A 44 -11.61 -1.81 2.52
C TYR A 44 -11.85 -3.08 1.69
N PRO A 45 -10.86 -4.00 1.62
CA PRO A 45 -10.93 -5.18 0.76
C PRO A 45 -12.00 -6.18 1.22
N ASP A 46 -12.27 -6.25 2.53
CA ASP A 46 -13.20 -7.18 3.16
C ASP A 46 -14.67 -6.75 3.08
N LYS A 47 -14.94 -5.49 2.69
CA LYS A 47 -16.27 -4.90 2.66
C LYS A 47 -16.81 -4.79 1.23
N ARG A 48 -18.15 -4.84 1.11
CA ARG A 48 -18.83 -4.61 -0.17
C ARG A 48 -18.60 -3.18 -0.65
N ILE A 49 -18.32 -3.01 -1.94
CA ILE A 49 -17.97 -1.72 -2.54
C ILE A 49 -19.12 -0.72 -2.40
N GLN A 50 -20.36 -1.12 -2.72
CA GLN A 50 -21.54 -0.25 -2.60
C GLN A 50 -21.77 0.28 -1.17
N LYS A 51 -21.43 -0.50 -0.13
CA LYS A 51 -21.57 -0.07 1.27
C LYS A 51 -20.54 0.99 1.67
N GLN A 52 -19.47 1.14 0.89
CA GLN A 52 -18.37 2.07 1.15
C GLN A 52 -18.52 3.36 0.35
N LEU A 53 -18.82 3.26 -0.95
CA LEU A 53 -19.05 4.40 -1.82
C LEU A 53 -20.38 5.09 -1.55
N LYS A 54 -21.38 4.33 -1.09
CA LYS A 54 -22.77 4.77 -0.93
C LYS A 54 -23.30 5.34 -2.25
N HIS A 55 -23.37 6.66 -2.39
CA HIS A 55 -23.89 7.36 -3.57
C HIS A 55 -22.80 8.01 -4.44
N LYS A 56 -21.52 7.93 -4.04
CA LYS A 56 -20.41 8.55 -4.78
C LYS A 56 -20.12 7.85 -6.13
N PRO A 57 -19.53 8.59 -7.10
CA PRO A 57 -19.10 8.01 -8.37
C PRO A 57 -18.15 6.82 -8.18
N TRP A 58 -18.18 5.91 -9.14
CA TRP A 58 -17.34 4.71 -9.17
C TRP A 58 -15.93 5.03 -9.69
N ASN A 59 -15.27 5.99 -9.06
CA ASN A 59 -13.95 6.47 -9.41
C ASN A 59 -12.97 5.99 -8.35
N PHE A 60 -12.02 5.17 -8.78
CA PHE A 60 -10.99 4.60 -7.92
C PHE A 60 -9.61 5.02 -8.41
N VAL A 61 -8.72 5.26 -7.45
CA VAL A 61 -7.32 5.54 -7.72
C VAL A 61 -6.50 4.38 -7.16
N PHE A 62 -5.76 3.72 -8.05
CA PHE A 62 -4.83 2.66 -7.70
C PHE A 62 -3.51 3.28 -7.22
N GLN A 63 -3.13 3.02 -5.96
CA GLN A 63 -1.99 3.68 -5.33
C GLN A 63 -1.23 2.73 -4.40
N ILE A 64 0.04 3.02 -4.22
CA ILE A 64 0.87 2.39 -3.19
C ILE A 64 0.37 2.84 -1.83
N LYS A 65 0.07 1.84 -1.00
CA LYS A 65 -0.37 1.98 0.38
C LYS A 65 0.79 1.74 1.34
N PHE A 66 1.62 0.74 1.06
CA PHE A 66 2.76 0.36 1.89
C PHE A 66 4.04 0.71 1.15
N TYR A 67 4.69 1.79 1.58
CA TYR A 67 5.93 2.24 0.96
C TYR A 67 7.07 1.32 1.42
N PRO A 68 7.79 0.68 0.49
CA PRO A 68 8.92 -0.16 0.86
C PRO A 68 10.01 0.71 1.51
N PRO A 69 10.59 0.29 2.65
CA PRO A 69 11.76 0.96 3.25
C PRO A 69 12.94 1.02 2.29
N GLU A 70 13.06 0.00 1.44
CA GLU A 70 14.15 -0.15 0.48
C GLU A 70 13.55 -0.38 -0.92
N PRO A 71 13.31 0.68 -1.70
CA PRO A 71 12.72 0.58 -3.04
C PRO A 71 13.53 -0.28 -4.02
N SER A 72 14.85 -0.34 -3.85
CA SER A 72 15.75 -1.18 -4.64
C SER A 72 15.47 -2.68 -4.45
N ALA A 73 14.82 -3.08 -3.35
CA ALA A 73 14.46 -4.46 -3.07
C ALA A 73 13.18 -4.94 -3.77
N LEU A 74 12.46 -4.04 -4.46
CA LEU A 74 11.32 -4.41 -5.30
C LEU A 74 11.82 -5.17 -6.54
N ALA A 75 11.25 -6.35 -6.75
CA ALA A 75 11.62 -7.21 -7.88
C ALA A 75 10.95 -6.77 -9.18
N ASP A 76 9.72 -6.25 -9.08
CA ASP A 76 8.92 -5.90 -10.24
C ASP A 76 9.19 -4.46 -10.72
N ASP A 77 9.57 -4.35 -12.00
CA ASP A 77 9.88 -3.06 -12.64
C ASP A 77 8.65 -2.14 -12.69
N LEU A 78 7.45 -2.71 -12.85
CA LEU A 78 6.20 -1.96 -12.81
C LEU A 78 5.94 -1.38 -11.44
N THR A 79 6.10 -2.18 -10.39
CA THR A 79 5.93 -1.72 -9.02
C THR A 79 6.89 -0.56 -8.68
N ARG A 80 8.16 -0.65 -9.07
CA ARG A 80 9.12 0.45 -8.92
C ARG A 80 8.69 1.70 -9.69
N TYR A 81 8.24 1.54 -10.93
CA TYR A 81 7.83 2.67 -11.76
C TYR A 81 6.58 3.38 -11.20
N LEU A 82 5.58 2.62 -10.74
CA LEU A 82 4.39 3.20 -10.10
C LEU A 82 4.74 3.92 -8.78
N LEU A 83 5.70 3.40 -8.01
CA LEU A 83 6.23 4.09 -6.83
C LEU A 83 6.90 5.41 -7.19
N TYR A 84 7.72 5.40 -8.23
CA TYR A 84 8.38 6.59 -8.75
C TYR A 84 7.35 7.67 -9.13
N LEU A 85 6.31 7.31 -9.89
CA LEU A 85 5.26 8.24 -10.32
C LEU A 85 4.49 8.82 -9.12
N GLN A 86 4.16 7.99 -8.13
CA GLN A 86 3.43 8.42 -6.95
C GLN A 86 4.25 9.42 -6.12
N ILE A 87 5.53 9.11 -5.85
CA ILE A 87 6.43 10.00 -5.09
C ILE A 87 6.63 11.32 -5.84
N ARG A 88 6.82 11.28 -7.16
CA ARG A 88 6.96 12.48 -8.01
C ARG A 88 5.76 13.41 -7.84
N LYS A 89 4.55 12.84 -7.93
CA LYS A 89 3.32 13.59 -7.70
C LYS A 89 3.22 14.13 -6.27
N GLU A 90 3.60 13.36 -5.26
CA GLU A 90 3.51 13.79 -3.86
C GLU A 90 4.46 14.93 -3.52
N ILE A 91 5.65 14.95 -4.12
CA ILE A 91 6.60 16.07 -3.97
C ILE A 91 6.04 17.32 -4.66
N TYR A 92 5.53 17.19 -5.89
CA TYR A 92 4.94 18.32 -6.61
C TYR A 92 3.70 18.90 -5.90
N ASP A 93 2.80 18.03 -5.42
CA ASP A 93 1.61 18.43 -4.66
C ASP A 93 1.96 18.99 -3.25
N GLY A 94 3.23 18.96 -2.82
CA GLY A 94 3.68 19.39 -1.49
C GLY A 94 3.32 18.44 -0.34
N LYS A 95 2.78 17.25 -0.65
CA LYS A 95 2.40 16.22 0.34
C LYS A 95 3.62 15.55 0.96
N LEU A 96 4.69 15.39 0.17
CA LEU A 96 5.99 14.90 0.62
C LEU A 96 7.00 16.05 0.59
N PRO A 97 7.24 16.73 1.72
CA PRO A 97 8.15 17.86 1.77
C PRO A 97 9.57 17.45 1.42
N ALA A 98 10.15 18.15 0.45
CA ALA A 98 11.54 18.03 0.04
C ALA A 98 12.21 19.41 0.12
N SER A 99 13.45 19.46 0.59
CA SER A 99 14.23 20.71 0.54
C SER A 99 14.45 21.14 -0.90
N TYR A 100 14.66 22.44 -1.11
CA TYR A 100 14.88 23.00 -2.44
C TYR A 100 16.02 22.30 -3.21
N ALA A 101 17.16 22.06 -2.56
CA ALA A 101 18.27 21.32 -3.14
C ALA A 101 17.89 19.88 -3.56
N LYS A 102 17.04 19.20 -2.76
CA LYS A 102 16.57 17.85 -3.06
C LYS A 102 15.57 17.86 -4.22
N GLN A 103 14.70 18.87 -4.31
CA GLN A 103 13.79 19.04 -5.45
C GLN A 103 14.56 19.23 -6.76
N ILE A 104 15.61 20.06 -6.77
CA ILE A 104 16.49 20.24 -7.95
C ILE A 104 17.13 18.91 -8.36
N LEU A 105 17.73 18.21 -7.39
CA LEU A 105 18.40 16.93 -7.65
C LEU A 105 17.43 15.89 -8.23
N LEU A 106 16.24 15.78 -7.66
CA LEU A 106 15.19 14.87 -8.13
C LEU A 106 14.67 15.28 -9.51
N ALA A 107 14.50 16.58 -9.77
CA ALA A 107 14.08 17.07 -11.08
C ALA A 107 15.11 16.75 -12.17
N ALA A 108 16.41 16.92 -11.88
CA ALA A 108 17.48 16.52 -12.80
C ALA A 108 17.46 15.03 -13.14
N MET A 109 17.13 14.15 -12.18
CA MET A 109 16.96 12.71 -12.44
C MET A 109 15.76 12.41 -13.34
N VAL A 110 14.66 13.15 -13.20
CA VAL A 110 13.52 13.03 -14.13
C VAL A 110 13.90 13.48 -15.53
N MET A 111 14.63 14.60 -15.66
CA MET A 111 15.10 15.05 -16.97
C MET A 111 15.99 13.99 -17.63
N GLN A 112 16.95 13.42 -16.89
CA GLN A 112 17.78 12.31 -17.39
C GLN A 112 16.92 11.11 -17.85
N ALA A 113 15.84 10.79 -17.14
CA ALA A 113 14.97 9.67 -17.49
C ALA A 113 14.09 9.94 -18.73
N GLU A 114 13.61 11.17 -18.92
CA GLU A 114 12.66 11.53 -19.99
C GLU A 114 13.36 11.92 -21.30
N ILE A 115 14.46 12.68 -21.23
CA ILE A 115 15.13 13.28 -22.39
C ILE A 115 16.59 12.82 -22.57
N GLY A 116 17.09 11.94 -21.69
CA GLY A 116 18.44 11.41 -21.75
C GLY A 116 19.51 12.43 -21.35
N ASP A 117 20.75 12.16 -21.77
CA ASP A 117 21.91 12.95 -21.39
C ASP A 117 21.80 14.44 -21.76
N PHE A 118 22.12 15.31 -20.81
CA PHE A 118 22.13 16.77 -21.02
C PHE A 118 22.87 17.22 -22.29
N GLU A 119 24.00 16.60 -22.64
CA GLU A 119 24.79 16.99 -23.81
C GLU A 119 24.09 16.75 -25.16
N ALA A 120 23.11 15.85 -25.21
CA ALA A 120 22.32 15.59 -26.41
C ALA A 120 21.27 16.67 -26.65
N ILE A 121 20.76 17.31 -25.59
CA ILE A 121 19.67 18.29 -25.66
C ILE A 121 20.13 19.75 -25.43
N LYS A 122 21.38 19.97 -25.01
CA LYS A 122 21.92 21.32 -24.72
C LYS A 122 21.82 22.30 -25.90
N GLN A 123 21.74 21.79 -27.13
CA GLN A 123 21.64 22.60 -28.35
C GLN A 123 20.25 23.22 -28.53
N SER A 124 19.24 22.73 -27.79
CA SER A 124 17.88 23.26 -27.75
C SER A 124 17.47 23.68 -26.33
N PRO A 125 17.99 24.83 -25.81
CA PRO A 125 17.64 25.30 -24.46
C PRO A 125 16.14 25.54 -24.25
N HIS A 126 15.43 25.97 -25.31
CA HIS A 126 13.99 26.18 -25.31
C HIS A 126 13.24 24.85 -25.09
N ASP A 127 13.62 23.80 -25.80
CA ASP A 127 12.96 22.49 -25.66
C ASP A 127 13.20 21.92 -24.26
N TYR A 128 14.42 22.05 -23.74
CA TYR A 128 14.74 21.64 -22.36
C TYR A 128 13.85 22.31 -21.33
N GLU A 129 13.69 23.63 -21.42
CA GLU A 129 12.85 24.40 -20.52
C GLU A 129 11.37 24.01 -20.64
N LYS A 130 10.88 23.88 -21.89
CA LYS A 130 9.52 23.44 -22.17
C LYS A 130 9.25 22.08 -21.51
N PHE A 131 10.14 21.09 -21.69
CA PHE A 131 10.02 19.79 -21.05
C PHE A 131 10.01 19.90 -19.53
N LEU A 132 10.94 20.67 -18.93
CA LEU A 132 10.99 20.80 -17.47
C LEU A 132 9.68 21.36 -16.89
N ARG A 133 9.10 22.36 -17.57
CA ARG A 133 7.82 22.97 -17.16
C ARG A 133 6.65 21.99 -17.34
N GLU A 134 6.62 21.22 -18.42
CA GLU A 134 5.59 20.20 -18.69
C GLU A 134 5.62 19.02 -17.72
N GLN A 135 6.79 18.72 -17.12
CA GLN A 135 6.91 17.61 -16.18
C GLN A 135 6.27 17.87 -14.80
N HIS A 136 5.90 19.12 -14.49
CA HIS A 136 5.30 19.50 -13.19
C HIS A 136 6.11 18.91 -12.01
N LEU A 137 7.41 19.22 -11.96
CA LEU A 137 8.34 18.66 -10.96
C LEU A 137 8.53 19.59 -9.76
N ILE A 138 8.50 20.89 -10.03
CA ILE A 138 8.67 21.96 -9.04
C ILE A 138 7.50 22.93 -9.26
N PRO A 139 6.74 23.31 -8.22
CA PRO A 139 5.54 24.15 -8.36
C PRO A 139 5.79 25.50 -9.03
N GLN A 140 6.97 26.07 -8.81
CA GLN A 140 7.39 27.35 -9.38
C GLN A 140 8.78 27.19 -9.98
N ILE A 141 8.89 27.45 -11.28
CA ILE A 141 10.15 27.35 -12.03
C ILE A 141 10.50 28.77 -12.50
N ASP A 142 11.45 29.39 -11.82
CA ASP A 142 12.12 30.63 -12.22
C ASP A 142 13.46 30.32 -12.92
N GLU A 143 14.16 31.38 -13.36
CA GLU A 143 15.46 31.24 -14.03
C GLU A 143 16.55 30.62 -13.14
N GLU A 144 16.48 30.84 -11.83
CA GLU A 144 17.42 30.27 -10.88
C GLU A 144 17.23 28.75 -10.76
N VAL A 145 15.98 28.29 -10.63
CA VAL A 145 15.60 26.88 -10.65
C VAL A 145 16.03 26.23 -11.96
N LEU A 146 15.74 26.86 -13.11
CA LEU A 146 16.14 26.35 -14.42
C LEU A 146 17.64 26.14 -14.51
N THR A 147 18.42 27.13 -14.08
CA THR A 147 19.88 27.07 -14.09
C THR A 147 20.39 25.95 -13.20
N LYS A 148 19.91 25.86 -11.95
CA LYS A 148 20.32 24.83 -11.00
C LYS A 148 19.93 23.41 -11.45
N VAL A 149 18.77 23.24 -12.08
CA VAL A 149 18.35 21.95 -12.63
C VAL A 149 19.21 21.55 -13.83
N ARG A 150 19.58 22.49 -14.71
CA ARG A 150 20.52 22.24 -15.82
C ARG A 150 21.91 21.82 -15.29
N GLU A 151 22.43 22.55 -14.31
CA GLU A 151 23.71 22.23 -13.67
C GLU A 151 23.70 20.85 -13.01
N ALA A 152 22.67 20.55 -12.20
CA ALA A 152 22.51 19.26 -11.56
C ALA A 152 22.37 18.12 -12.58
N HIS A 153 21.67 18.35 -13.70
CA HIS A 153 21.53 17.36 -14.78
C HIS A 153 22.86 17.13 -15.49
N LYS A 154 23.64 18.19 -15.77
CA LYS A 154 25.01 18.07 -16.31
C LYS A 154 25.91 17.26 -15.37
N GLU A 155 25.81 17.47 -14.06
CA GLU A 155 26.58 16.71 -13.07
C GLU A 155 26.17 15.23 -12.97
N GLN A 156 24.90 14.88 -13.25
CA GLN A 156 24.48 13.48 -13.30
C GLN A 156 25.31 12.68 -14.32
N LYS A 157 25.69 13.31 -15.44
CA LYS A 157 26.51 12.70 -16.50
C LYS A 157 27.90 12.28 -16.03
N MET A 158 28.49 12.95 -15.04
CA MET A 158 29.83 12.62 -14.54
C MET A 158 29.91 11.23 -13.89
N LYS A 159 28.77 10.52 -13.76
CA LYS A 159 28.68 9.15 -13.20
C LYS A 159 28.36 8.05 -14.23
N LYS A 160 28.50 8.30 -15.55
CA LYS A 160 28.08 7.50 -16.73
C LYS A 160 26.61 7.72 -17.11
N GLY A 161 26.33 7.69 -18.43
CA GLY A 161 24.98 7.86 -18.98
C GLY A 161 24.01 6.87 -18.34
N LEU A 162 23.07 7.39 -17.56
CA LEU A 162 22.06 6.60 -16.85
C LEU A 162 20.95 6.25 -17.83
N THR A 163 20.59 4.97 -17.90
CA THR A 163 19.34 4.57 -18.54
C THR A 163 18.13 5.12 -17.78
N PRO A 164 16.95 5.26 -18.41
CA PRO A 164 15.75 5.71 -17.71
C PRO A 164 15.42 4.87 -16.46
N ASN A 165 15.68 3.56 -16.49
CA ASN A 165 15.44 2.71 -15.34
C ASN A 165 16.40 3.01 -14.18
N GLU A 166 17.69 3.15 -14.45
CA GLU A 166 18.67 3.51 -13.43
C GLU A 166 18.40 4.91 -12.87
N ALA A 167 17.95 5.85 -13.69
CA ALA A 167 17.51 7.17 -13.24
C ALA A 167 16.31 7.10 -12.30
N HIS A 168 15.30 6.26 -12.59
CA HIS A 168 14.17 6.01 -11.68
C HIS A 168 14.61 5.36 -10.36
N GLN A 169 15.52 4.37 -10.41
CA GLN A 169 16.03 3.72 -9.20
C GLN A 169 16.77 4.73 -8.32
N LYS A 170 17.66 5.53 -8.91
CA LYS A 170 18.39 6.58 -8.20
C LYS A 170 17.45 7.63 -7.61
N TYR A 171 16.38 7.97 -8.33
CA TYR A 171 15.32 8.85 -7.83
C TYR A 171 14.68 8.27 -6.56
N LEU A 172 14.29 6.99 -6.60
CA LEU A 172 13.68 6.31 -5.46
C LEU A 172 14.63 6.20 -4.27
N ASP A 173 15.89 5.84 -4.51
CA ASP A 173 16.94 5.80 -3.48
C ASP A 173 17.21 7.15 -2.85
N THR A 174 17.06 8.23 -3.64
CA THR A 174 17.20 9.60 -3.15
C THR A 174 15.97 10.02 -2.36
N ALA A 175 14.78 9.62 -2.79
CA ALA A 175 13.50 10.03 -2.20
C ALA A 175 13.14 9.27 -0.91
N LYS A 176 13.62 8.03 -0.72
CA LYS A 176 13.36 7.26 0.52
C LYS A 176 13.92 7.94 1.77
N ASP A 177 14.95 8.77 1.60
CA ASP A 177 15.57 9.55 2.69
C ASP A 177 14.78 10.82 3.07
N LEU A 178 13.70 11.15 2.36
CA LEU A 178 12.85 12.29 2.71
C LEU A 178 12.18 12.03 4.07
N ALA A 179 12.20 13.03 4.95
CA ALA A 179 11.80 12.88 6.35
C ALA A 179 10.36 12.36 6.56
N LYS A 180 9.48 12.55 5.58
CA LYS A 180 8.07 12.13 5.62
C LYS A 180 7.74 11.05 4.59
N TYR A 181 8.75 10.36 4.04
CA TYR A 181 8.57 9.29 3.06
C TYR A 181 7.66 8.17 3.60
N GLY A 182 6.57 7.89 2.88
CA GLY A 182 5.64 6.82 3.23
C GLY A 182 4.82 7.06 4.50
N PHE A 183 4.73 8.31 4.98
CA PHE A 183 3.94 8.64 6.15
C PHE A 183 2.46 8.88 5.80
N THR A 184 1.56 8.31 6.60
CA THR A 184 0.16 8.73 6.67
C THR A 184 -0.06 9.54 7.96
N PHE A 185 -0.51 10.78 7.84
CA PHE A 185 -0.67 11.70 8.98
C PHE A 185 -2.12 11.79 9.48
N TYR A 186 -2.27 11.95 10.80
CA TYR A 186 -3.53 12.15 11.49
C TYR A 186 -3.41 13.24 12.54
N ASN A 187 -4.28 14.25 12.48
CA ASN A 187 -4.36 15.29 13.49
C ASN A 187 -5.02 14.74 14.76
N ALA A 188 -4.41 15.00 15.92
CA ALA A 188 -4.88 14.52 17.21
C ALA A 188 -4.59 15.55 18.32
N LYS A 189 -5.04 15.23 19.54
CA LYS A 189 -4.68 15.92 20.77
C LYS A 189 -4.03 14.96 21.76
N ASP A 190 -3.00 15.42 22.46
CA ASP A 190 -2.36 14.65 23.55
C ASP A 190 -3.22 14.65 24.82
N THR A 191 -2.70 14.05 25.91
CA THR A 191 -3.39 14.00 27.22
C THR A 191 -3.56 15.37 27.88
N LYS A 192 -2.78 16.38 27.47
CA LYS A 192 -2.86 17.77 27.91
C LYS A 192 -3.73 18.62 26.99
N ASN A 193 -4.47 18.00 26.06
CA ASN A 193 -5.26 18.63 25.00
C ASN A 193 -4.45 19.50 24.01
N GLY A 194 -3.13 19.38 23.98
CA GLY A 194 -2.26 20.06 23.01
C GLY A 194 -2.38 19.41 21.63
N PRO A 195 -2.36 20.20 20.54
CA PRO A 195 -2.40 19.67 19.19
C PRO A 195 -1.13 18.87 18.88
N VAL A 196 -1.31 17.68 18.30
CA VAL A 196 -0.21 16.84 17.83
C VAL A 196 -0.59 16.20 16.49
N ILE A 197 0.40 15.77 15.73
CA ILE A 197 0.20 15.02 14.50
C ILE A 197 0.83 13.64 14.68
N LEU A 198 0.04 12.59 14.45
CA LEU A 198 0.50 11.21 14.44
C LEU A 198 0.86 10.80 13.01
N GLY A 199 2.07 10.32 12.81
CA GLY A 199 2.57 9.81 11.53
C GLY A 199 2.76 8.30 11.57
N ILE A 200 2.08 7.57 10.70
CA ILE A 200 2.21 6.11 10.56
C ILE A 200 3.04 5.80 9.32
N TYR A 201 4.09 4.99 9.45
CA TYR A 201 5.02 4.67 8.36
C TYR A 201 5.61 3.27 8.54
N ALA A 202 6.49 2.86 7.63
CA ALA A 202 6.99 1.49 7.57
C ALA A 202 7.67 1.00 8.86
N HIS A 203 8.34 1.87 9.63
CA HIS A 203 9.08 1.45 10.83
C HIS A 203 8.30 1.65 12.14
N GLY A 204 7.22 2.43 12.16
CA GLY A 204 6.55 2.75 13.42
C GLY A 204 5.50 3.86 13.38
N ILE A 205 5.34 4.49 14.54
CA ILE A 205 4.50 5.66 14.78
C ILE A 205 5.40 6.81 15.23
N CYS A 206 5.34 7.95 14.56
CA CYS A 206 5.94 9.19 15.04
C CYS A 206 4.88 10.15 15.56
N VAL A 207 5.28 10.98 16.52
CA VAL A 207 4.45 12.03 17.09
C VAL A 207 5.15 13.36 16.86
N TYR A 208 4.47 14.27 16.18
CA TYR A 208 4.94 15.62 15.92
C TYR A 208 4.15 16.62 16.75
N LYS A 209 4.84 17.59 17.33
CA LYS A 209 4.27 18.75 18.00
C LYS A 209 5.04 19.98 17.55
N ASP A 210 4.32 21.01 17.12
CA ASP A 210 4.91 22.24 16.59
C ASP A 210 5.94 21.97 15.49
N GLN A 211 5.60 21.04 14.58
CA GLN A 211 6.45 20.52 13.49
C GLN A 211 7.70 19.74 13.92
N LEU A 212 8.02 19.67 15.21
CA LEU A 212 9.12 18.90 15.77
C LEU A 212 8.69 17.47 16.09
N GLN A 213 9.52 16.48 15.73
CA GLN A 213 9.29 15.09 16.12
C GLN A 213 9.64 14.92 17.59
N ILE A 214 8.63 14.73 18.45
CA ILE A 214 8.82 14.59 19.90
C ILE A 214 8.93 13.12 20.35
N HIS A 215 8.33 12.19 19.61
CA HIS A 215 8.42 10.76 19.89
C HIS A 215 8.46 9.93 18.62
N ARG A 216 9.14 8.79 18.71
CA ARG A 216 9.21 7.75 17.67
C ARG A 216 9.07 6.39 18.34
N PHE A 217 7.96 5.72 18.09
CA PHE A 217 7.67 4.38 18.60
C PHE A 217 7.87 3.37 17.47
N LEU A 218 8.92 2.56 17.56
CA LEU A 218 9.19 1.52 16.56
C LEU A 218 8.23 0.35 16.74
N TRP A 219 7.87 -0.33 15.64
CA TRP A 219 6.94 -1.47 15.72
C TRP A 219 7.37 -2.56 16.71
N GLN A 220 8.67 -2.79 16.89
CA GLN A 220 9.20 -3.76 17.86
C GLN A 220 8.89 -3.40 19.33
N GLY A 221 8.77 -2.11 19.62
CA GLY A 221 8.47 -1.54 20.93
C GLY A 221 6.96 -1.43 21.20
N VAL A 222 6.13 -1.52 20.17
CA VAL A 222 4.67 -1.51 20.31
C VAL A 222 4.20 -2.89 20.77
N ASN A 223 3.56 -2.95 21.95
CA ASN A 223 2.92 -4.16 22.44
C ASN A 223 1.48 -4.29 21.89
N LYS A 224 0.71 -3.20 21.97
CA LYS A 224 -0.71 -3.23 21.61
C LYS A 224 -1.19 -1.91 21.03
N ILE A 225 -2.06 -2.00 20.03
CA ILE A 225 -2.75 -0.85 19.43
C ILE A 225 -4.24 -0.98 19.72
N GLN A 226 -4.86 0.09 20.20
CA GLN A 226 -6.27 0.09 20.60
C GLN A 226 -6.95 1.41 20.22
N PHE A 227 -8.28 1.39 20.14
CA PHE A 227 -9.08 2.60 20.08
C PHE A 227 -10.45 2.39 20.75
N ARG A 228 -11.01 3.46 21.33
CA ARG A 228 -12.36 3.49 21.92
C ARG A 228 -12.96 4.89 21.78
N GLY A 229 -14.14 5.00 21.17
CA GLY A 229 -14.70 6.30 20.82
C GLY A 229 -13.76 7.07 19.89
N SER A 230 -13.43 8.32 20.23
CA SER A 230 -12.42 9.12 19.54
C SER A 230 -11.00 8.97 20.11
N LYS A 231 -10.78 8.07 21.08
CA LYS A 231 -9.48 7.87 21.73
C LYS A 231 -8.71 6.75 21.03
N PHE A 232 -7.49 7.03 20.60
CA PHE A 232 -6.49 6.08 20.12
C PHE A 232 -5.41 5.87 21.18
N SER A 233 -5.01 4.62 21.39
CA SER A 233 -4.07 4.24 22.45
C SER A 233 -3.02 3.27 21.92
N VAL A 234 -1.77 3.48 22.32
CA VAL A 234 -0.65 2.58 22.01
C VAL A 234 -0.02 2.17 23.34
N VAL A 235 0.04 0.86 23.58
CA VAL A 235 0.73 0.26 24.71
C VAL A 235 2.14 -0.09 24.26
N LEU A 236 3.13 0.48 24.91
CA LEU A 236 4.55 0.31 24.63
C LEU A 236 5.16 -0.65 25.65
N LYS A 237 6.13 -1.44 25.21
CA LYS A 237 6.90 -2.35 26.06
C LYS A 237 7.76 -1.58 27.08
N PRO A 238 8.17 -2.23 28.19
CA PRO A 238 9.20 -1.67 29.05
C PRO A 238 10.47 -1.34 28.24
N GLY A 239 11.12 -0.23 28.58
CA GLY A 239 12.31 0.29 27.88
C GLY A 239 12.01 1.36 26.83
N GLU A 240 10.77 1.47 26.34
CA GLU A 240 10.42 2.46 25.30
C GLU A 240 10.23 3.88 25.88
N LEU A 241 9.51 4.00 27.00
CA LEU A 241 9.30 5.27 27.71
C LEU A 241 9.58 5.15 29.21
N ASP A 242 9.29 3.99 29.80
CA ASP A 242 9.62 3.67 31.19
C ASP A 242 10.52 2.41 31.19
N PRO A 243 11.67 2.41 31.87
CA PRO A 243 12.59 1.26 31.86
C PRO A 243 12.01 -0.05 32.40
N LYS A 244 10.97 0.01 33.26
CA LYS A 244 10.50 -1.14 34.03
C LYS A 244 9.05 -1.53 33.72
N LYS A 245 8.25 -0.64 33.13
CA LYS A 245 6.80 -0.85 32.98
C LYS A 245 6.34 -0.61 31.56
N GLU A 246 5.24 -1.28 31.19
CA GLU A 246 4.50 -0.91 30.00
C GLU A 246 3.88 0.47 30.16
N VAL A 247 3.96 1.27 29.10
CA VAL A 247 3.42 2.64 29.09
C VAL A 247 2.32 2.73 28.04
N THR A 248 1.15 3.20 28.44
CA THR A 248 0.06 3.48 27.50
C THR A 248 0.01 4.96 27.16
N VAL A 249 0.36 5.30 25.92
CA VAL A 249 0.17 6.64 25.37
C VAL A 249 -1.21 6.77 24.74
N ASN A 250 -1.82 7.95 24.88
CA ASN A 250 -3.22 8.18 24.53
C ASN A 250 -3.37 9.47 23.73
N TYR A 251 -4.14 9.40 22.64
CA TYR A 251 -4.41 10.52 21.76
C TYR A 251 -5.91 10.61 21.46
N ARG A 252 -6.45 11.82 21.38
CA ARG A 252 -7.85 12.08 21.05
C ARG A 252 -7.95 12.66 19.65
N LEU A 253 -8.74 12.02 18.79
CA LEU A 253 -9.04 12.47 17.44
C LEU A 253 -10.32 13.32 17.44
N VAL A 254 -10.61 13.96 16.31
CA VAL A 254 -11.82 14.77 16.14
C VAL A 254 -13.10 13.96 16.36
N ASP A 255 -13.13 12.71 15.89
CA ASP A 255 -14.30 11.85 15.97
C ASP A 255 -13.93 10.35 15.99
N TYR A 256 -14.95 9.50 16.11
CA TYR A 256 -14.82 8.05 16.03
C TYR A 256 -14.32 7.56 14.67
N ALA A 257 -14.76 8.21 13.57
CA ALA A 257 -14.43 7.78 12.22
C ALA A 257 -12.93 7.91 11.94
N THR A 258 -12.34 9.05 12.31
CA THR A 258 -10.90 9.35 12.21
C THR A 258 -10.08 8.46 13.12
N ALA A 259 -10.51 8.26 14.38
CA ALA A 259 -9.86 7.32 15.29
C ALA A 259 -9.84 5.89 14.74
N LYS A 260 -10.94 5.46 14.10
CA LYS A 260 -11.02 4.16 13.44
C LYS A 260 -10.15 4.08 12.19
N LYS A 261 -10.08 5.14 11.36
CA LYS A 261 -9.19 5.25 10.19
C LYS A 261 -7.72 5.07 10.65
N LEU A 262 -7.27 5.87 11.63
CA LEU A 262 -5.93 5.76 12.22
C LEU A 262 -5.64 4.38 12.81
N TYR A 263 -6.55 3.84 13.63
CA TYR A 263 -6.39 2.51 14.22
C TYR A 263 -6.17 1.43 13.16
N ARG A 264 -6.98 1.44 12.09
CA ARG A 264 -6.83 0.49 10.97
C ARG A 264 -5.50 0.68 10.28
N THR A 265 -5.12 1.91 9.92
CA THR A 265 -3.83 2.19 9.29
C THR A 265 -2.66 1.69 10.14
N ALA A 266 -2.67 1.94 11.45
CA ALA A 266 -1.62 1.48 12.35
C ALA A 266 -1.55 -0.05 12.46
N VAL A 267 -2.69 -0.74 12.57
CA VAL A 267 -2.76 -2.21 12.60
C VAL A 267 -2.30 -2.83 11.27
N GLU A 268 -2.69 -2.24 10.14
CA GLU A 268 -2.28 -2.68 8.81
C GLU A 268 -0.76 -2.55 8.63
N HIS A 269 -0.19 -1.38 8.95
CA HIS A 269 1.25 -1.14 8.82
C HIS A 269 2.07 -2.02 9.77
N HIS A 270 1.64 -2.12 11.03
CA HIS A 270 2.27 -3.04 11.98
C HIS A 270 2.23 -4.47 11.43
N THR A 271 1.07 -4.98 11.02
CA THR A 271 0.96 -6.35 10.51
C THR A 271 1.83 -6.56 9.27
N PHE A 272 1.77 -5.64 8.31
CA PHE A 272 2.49 -5.74 7.05
C PHE A 272 4.01 -5.73 7.26
N PHE A 273 4.55 -4.74 7.98
CA PHE A 273 6.00 -4.58 8.11
C PHE A 273 6.64 -5.36 9.26
N ARG A 274 5.89 -5.68 10.33
CA ARG A 274 6.46 -6.33 11.53
C ARG A 274 6.27 -7.83 11.56
N LEU A 275 5.12 -8.35 11.12
CA LEU A 275 4.80 -9.76 11.30
C LEU A 275 5.32 -10.60 10.12
N ILE A 276 5.72 -11.84 10.41
CA ILE A 276 6.11 -12.82 9.39
C ILE A 276 4.85 -13.27 8.62
N LYS A 277 3.74 -13.47 9.32
CA LYS A 277 2.42 -13.77 8.76
C LYS A 277 1.33 -13.05 9.56
N PRO A 278 0.15 -12.77 8.98
CA PRO A 278 -0.98 -12.22 9.73
C PRO A 278 -1.43 -13.20 10.83
N GLU A 279 -2.05 -12.67 11.89
CA GLU A 279 -2.62 -13.51 12.95
C GLU A 279 -3.81 -14.34 12.42
N ASP A 280 -3.85 -15.62 12.81
CA ASP A 280 -4.93 -16.53 12.46
C ASP A 280 -6.27 -16.06 13.06
N LYS A 281 -7.37 -16.25 12.33
CA LYS A 281 -8.71 -16.03 12.90
C LYS A 281 -8.90 -17.04 14.03
N PRO A 282 -9.30 -16.61 15.24
CA PRO A 282 -9.52 -17.53 16.35
C PRO A 282 -10.57 -18.57 15.95
N LYS A 283 -10.18 -19.85 15.97
CA LYS A 283 -11.06 -20.97 15.64
C LYS A 283 -12.00 -21.23 16.83
N GLY A 284 -13.30 -20.98 16.62
CA GLY A 284 -14.36 -21.36 17.56
C GLY A 284 -14.59 -20.39 18.72
N THR A 285 -15.80 -19.84 18.80
CA THR A 285 -16.69 -19.80 19.99
C THR A 285 -17.91 -18.96 19.58
N PHE A 286 -19.10 -19.55 19.56
CA PHE A 286 -20.36 -18.91 19.17
C PHE A 286 -20.72 -17.67 20.02
N LEU A 287 -20.11 -17.51 21.20
CA LEU A 287 -20.34 -16.41 22.16
C LEU A 287 -19.60 -15.09 21.86
N ARG A 288 -18.64 -15.05 20.91
CA ARG A 288 -17.95 -13.79 20.54
C ARG A 288 -18.60 -13.03 19.37
N ARG A 289 -19.73 -13.52 18.83
CA ARG A 289 -20.50 -12.85 17.77
C ARG A 289 -21.27 -11.61 18.23
N TRP A 290 -21.32 -11.33 19.53
CA TRP A 290 -22.01 -10.16 20.10
C TRP A 290 -21.11 -8.93 20.30
N GLY A 291 -19.85 -8.99 19.86
CA GLY A 291 -18.97 -7.84 19.72
C GLY A 291 -18.56 -7.65 18.26
N SER A 292 -18.33 -6.40 17.83
CA SER A 292 -17.66 -6.12 16.56
C SER A 292 -16.36 -6.91 16.51
N ASP A 293 -16.19 -7.78 15.50
CA ASP A 293 -14.93 -8.47 15.26
C ASP A 293 -13.78 -7.45 15.25
N ARG A 294 -12.70 -7.75 15.98
CA ARG A 294 -11.52 -6.87 15.99
C ARG A 294 -10.95 -6.88 14.59
N PHE A 295 -10.74 -5.70 14.03
CA PHE A 295 -10.15 -5.58 12.70
C PHE A 295 -8.79 -6.28 12.67
N ARG A 296 -8.58 -7.06 11.61
CA ARG A 296 -7.32 -7.76 11.32
C ARG A 296 -7.00 -7.56 9.87
N TYR A 297 -5.73 -7.26 9.59
CA TYR A 297 -5.23 -7.26 8.23
C TYR A 297 -5.21 -8.70 7.68
N GLN A 298 -5.63 -8.87 6.43
CA GLN A 298 -5.83 -10.20 5.80
C GLN A 298 -4.94 -10.42 4.57
N GLY A 299 -4.16 -9.42 4.15
CA GLY A 299 -3.22 -9.57 3.04
C GLY A 299 -1.91 -10.23 3.46
N ARG A 300 -1.02 -10.48 2.50
CA ARG A 300 0.35 -10.95 2.80
C ARG A 300 1.12 -9.86 3.54
N THR A 301 2.04 -10.29 4.41
CA THR A 301 3.00 -9.39 5.06
C THR A 301 4.12 -9.03 4.08
N TYR A 302 4.94 -8.04 4.45
CA TYR A 302 6.15 -7.66 3.72
C TYR A 302 7.09 -8.86 3.51
N PHE A 303 7.25 -9.71 4.54
CA PHE A 303 8.06 -10.92 4.44
C PHE A 303 7.49 -11.90 3.40
N GLN A 304 6.18 -12.16 3.44
CA GLN A 304 5.51 -13.04 2.49
C GLN A 304 5.49 -12.47 1.07
N ALA A 305 5.32 -11.15 0.92
CA ALA A 305 5.37 -10.46 -0.36
C ALA A 305 6.76 -10.63 -0.99
N LYS A 306 7.84 -10.38 -0.23
CA LYS A 306 9.21 -10.57 -0.69
C LYS A 306 9.52 -12.02 -1.08
N MET A 307 9.08 -12.99 -0.28
CA MET A 307 9.24 -14.42 -0.61
C MET A 307 8.48 -14.79 -1.89
N ALA A 308 7.28 -14.27 -2.08
CA ALA A 308 6.52 -14.50 -3.29
C ALA A 308 7.19 -13.88 -4.52
N SER A 309 7.69 -12.63 -4.42
CA SER A 309 8.44 -11.97 -5.49
C SER A 309 9.64 -12.81 -5.96
N GLN A 310 10.38 -13.40 -5.03
CA GLN A 310 11.52 -14.28 -5.33
C GLN A 310 11.13 -15.60 -6.02
N MET A 311 9.89 -16.07 -5.84
CA MET A 311 9.40 -17.26 -6.56
C MET A 311 9.05 -16.94 -8.03
N PHE A 312 8.78 -15.67 -8.34
CA PHE A 312 8.48 -15.18 -9.69
C PHE A 312 9.72 -14.86 -10.54
N ASP A 313 10.96 -15.02 -10.01
CA ASP A 313 12.23 -14.87 -10.75
C ASP A 313 12.43 -15.94 -11.87
N HIS A 314 11.37 -16.62 -12.31
CA HIS A 314 11.38 -17.33 -13.58
C HIS A 314 11.31 -16.30 -14.73
N PRO A 315 12.29 -16.28 -15.66
CA PRO A 315 12.46 -15.22 -16.67
C PRO A 315 11.30 -15.07 -17.66
N SER A 316 10.24 -15.88 -17.56
CA SER A 316 9.05 -15.81 -18.38
C SER A 316 7.99 -14.80 -17.90
N GLN A 317 8.14 -14.16 -16.73
CA GLN A 317 7.12 -13.24 -16.17
C GLN A 317 7.60 -11.81 -15.87
N VAL A 318 8.90 -11.50 -16.00
CA VAL A 318 9.41 -10.14 -15.80
C VAL A 318 9.11 -9.30 -17.05
N VAL A 319 7.98 -8.60 -17.05
CA VAL A 319 7.61 -7.67 -18.13
C VAL A 319 8.48 -6.42 -17.99
N THR A 320 9.50 -6.29 -18.84
CA THR A 320 10.23 -5.02 -18.98
C THR A 320 9.32 -4.00 -19.65
N ILE A 321 8.98 -2.92 -18.95
CA ILE A 321 8.08 -1.90 -19.48
C ILE A 321 8.76 -1.13 -20.60
N GLN A 322 8.14 -1.10 -21.77
CA GLN A 322 8.46 -0.12 -22.82
C GLN A 322 7.92 1.25 -22.39
N ARG A 323 8.82 2.10 -21.88
CA ARG A 323 8.51 3.45 -21.45
C ARG A 323 8.44 4.37 -22.67
N THR A 324 7.28 4.94 -22.97
CA THR A 324 7.16 6.03 -23.94
C THR A 324 7.33 7.38 -23.23
N PRO A 325 8.05 8.36 -23.81
CA PRO A 325 8.17 9.70 -23.23
C PRO A 325 6.79 10.29 -22.90
N SER A 326 6.70 11.03 -21.80
CA SER A 326 5.44 11.51 -21.19
C SER A 326 4.54 12.40 -22.09
N GLY A 327 4.98 12.73 -23.32
CA GLY A 327 4.18 13.43 -24.34
C GLY A 327 2.98 12.63 -24.91
N ARG A 328 2.77 11.38 -24.50
CA ARG A 328 1.54 10.63 -24.78
C ARG A 328 0.95 10.13 -23.47
N GLN A 329 0.21 11.00 -22.78
CA GLN A 329 -0.84 10.52 -21.87
C GLN A 329 -1.89 9.80 -22.71
N VAL A 330 -1.70 8.51 -22.94
CA VAL A 330 -2.79 7.68 -23.44
C VAL A 330 -3.67 7.41 -22.22
N SER A 331 -4.72 8.22 -22.06
CA SER A 331 -5.94 7.76 -21.42
C SER A 331 -6.39 6.52 -22.18
N ARG A 332 -5.93 5.33 -21.77
CA ARG A 332 -6.37 4.08 -22.36
C ARG A 332 -7.79 3.84 -21.85
N SER A 333 -8.77 4.25 -22.66
CA SER A 333 -10.12 3.74 -22.51
C SER A 333 -10.11 2.25 -22.85
N VAL A 334 -10.93 1.51 -22.12
CA VAL A 334 -10.95 0.03 -22.07
C VAL A 334 -11.34 -0.64 -23.40
N ASP A 335 -11.71 0.14 -24.43
CA ASP A 335 -12.10 -0.38 -25.76
C ASP A 335 -10.93 -1.01 -26.52
N ASP A 336 -9.68 -0.74 -26.13
CA ASP A 336 -8.48 -1.29 -26.78
C ASP A 336 -8.08 -2.69 -26.22
N LEU A 337 -8.78 -3.19 -25.19
CA LEU A 337 -8.47 -4.47 -24.51
C LEU A 337 -9.31 -5.67 -25.01
N ALA A 338 -10.15 -5.47 -26.03
CA ALA A 338 -11.05 -6.51 -26.55
C ALA A 338 -10.42 -7.42 -27.62
N GLN A 339 -9.12 -7.32 -27.89
CA GLN A 339 -8.45 -8.26 -28.81
C GLN A 339 -7.83 -9.44 -28.04
N PRO A 340 -8.30 -10.68 -28.24
CA PRO A 340 -7.68 -11.84 -27.62
C PRO A 340 -6.29 -12.05 -28.23
N ARG A 341 -5.24 -11.88 -27.41
CA ARG A 341 -3.91 -12.39 -27.74
C ARG A 341 -3.93 -13.91 -27.55
N SER A 342 -3.78 -14.63 -28.66
CA SER A 342 -3.67 -16.09 -28.69
C SER A 342 -2.43 -16.56 -27.92
N PHE A 343 -2.61 -17.32 -26.85
CA PHE A 343 -1.54 -18.10 -26.24
C PHE A 343 -1.35 -19.43 -27.01
N PRO A 344 -0.11 -19.90 -27.25
CA PRO A 344 0.11 -21.21 -27.87
C PRO A 344 -0.21 -22.32 -26.87
N THR A 345 -1.23 -23.14 -27.18
CA THR A 345 -1.54 -24.38 -26.46
C THR A 345 -0.55 -25.47 -26.84
N SER A 346 0.13 -26.04 -25.84
CA SER A 346 0.92 -27.27 -25.98
C SER A 346 0.00 -28.50 -25.90
N PRO A 347 0.18 -29.55 -26.73
CA PRO A 347 -0.80 -30.62 -26.89
C PRO A 347 -0.55 -31.78 -25.92
N MET A 348 -1.55 -32.11 -25.11
CA MET A 348 -1.62 -33.41 -24.42
C MET A 348 -2.80 -34.18 -25.00
N HIS A 349 -2.49 -35.23 -25.76
CA HIS A 349 -3.43 -36.21 -26.27
C HIS A 349 -4.06 -37.00 -25.12
N TYR A 350 -5.38 -37.11 -25.12
CA TYR A 350 -6.08 -38.25 -24.53
C TYR A 350 -6.89 -38.92 -25.64
N VAL A 351 -6.63 -40.22 -25.81
CA VAL A 351 -7.39 -41.14 -26.65
C VAL A 351 -8.68 -41.52 -25.91
N ASP A 352 -9.78 -41.52 -26.66
CA ASP A 352 -11.14 -41.81 -26.24
C ASP A 352 -11.50 -43.23 -26.71
N GLU A 353 -12.10 -44.05 -25.85
CA GLU A 353 -12.80 -45.29 -26.24
C GLU A 353 -14.08 -45.47 -25.40
N THR A 354 -15.18 -45.04 -26.00
CA THR A 354 -16.51 -45.66 -26.13
C THR A 354 -16.99 -46.77 -25.15
N THR A 355 -18.11 -46.44 -24.48
CA THR A 355 -19.41 -47.16 -24.38
C THR A 355 -19.47 -48.63 -23.90
N GLN A 356 -20.16 -48.89 -22.77
CA GLN A 356 -21.45 -49.66 -22.65
C GLN A 356 -21.82 -50.10 -21.21
N GLN A 357 -23.07 -49.77 -20.84
CA GLN A 357 -24.11 -50.51 -20.08
C GLN A 357 -23.91 -51.22 -18.71
N LEU A 358 -24.88 -50.91 -17.83
CA LEU A 358 -25.60 -51.73 -16.82
C LEU A 358 -24.83 -52.49 -15.72
N THR A 359 -25.05 -52.10 -14.46
CA THR A 359 -25.88 -52.82 -13.44
C THR A 359 -25.54 -52.32 -12.01
N THR A 360 -26.57 -52.09 -11.19
CA THR A 360 -26.53 -52.15 -9.71
C THR A 360 -26.91 -53.58 -9.30
N PRO A 361 -26.48 -54.14 -8.14
CA PRO A 361 -26.98 -53.70 -6.83
C PRO A 361 -26.10 -53.92 -5.56
N GLU A 362 -26.56 -53.24 -4.49
CA GLU A 362 -26.59 -53.63 -3.06
C GLU A 362 -25.39 -53.55 -2.07
N LYS A 363 -25.64 -52.72 -1.04
CA LYS A 363 -25.55 -52.92 0.44
C LYS A 363 -24.28 -53.48 1.10
N SER A 364 -23.76 -52.71 2.07
CA SER A 364 -23.63 -53.17 3.47
C SER A 364 -23.49 -52.01 4.47
N LYS A 365 -24.19 -52.15 5.61
CA LYS A 365 -24.24 -51.27 6.80
C LYS A 365 -23.16 -51.65 7.83
N SER A 366 -22.73 -50.71 8.68
CA SER A 366 -22.60 -50.83 10.16
C SER A 366 -22.18 -49.49 10.80
N TYR A 367 -23.05 -48.82 11.58
CA TYR A 367 -23.19 -48.82 13.07
C TYR A 367 -21.90 -48.42 13.83
N SER A 368 -21.74 -47.16 14.28
CA SER A 368 -22.25 -46.50 15.51
C SER A 368 -21.58 -46.95 16.82
N LEU A 369 -21.10 -45.99 17.64
CA LEU A 369 -21.42 -45.98 19.08
C LEU A 369 -21.33 -44.56 19.66
N SER A 370 -22.45 -44.13 20.25
CA SER A 370 -22.60 -43.00 21.15
C SER A 370 -22.42 -43.45 22.60
N THR A 371 -21.99 -42.55 23.49
CA THR A 371 -22.53 -42.50 24.85
C THR A 371 -22.70 -41.06 25.32
N SER A 372 -23.82 -40.83 25.99
CA SER A 372 -24.39 -39.58 26.47
C SER A 372 -24.45 -39.56 28.01
N LYS A 373 -24.43 -38.36 28.61
CA LYS A 373 -25.41 -37.80 29.60
C LYS A 373 -24.74 -36.67 30.41
N ALA A 374 -25.29 -35.44 30.36
CA ALA A 374 -26.22 -34.81 31.34
C ALA A 374 -25.48 -34.39 32.64
N ASP A 375 -25.69 -33.24 33.31
CA ASP A 375 -26.80 -32.29 33.37
C ASP A 375 -26.40 -31.05 34.24
N LYS A 376 -27.26 -30.01 34.23
CA LYS A 376 -27.47 -28.93 35.25
C LYS A 376 -26.57 -27.66 35.37
N ALA A 377 -27.16 -26.55 34.89
CA ALA A 377 -27.67 -25.37 35.63
C ALA A 377 -26.79 -24.39 36.47
N LYS A 378 -27.03 -23.09 36.15
CA LYS A 378 -27.15 -21.87 36.98
C LYS A 378 -25.91 -21.00 37.36
N LYS A 379 -26.08 -19.71 36.98
CA LYS A 379 -25.81 -18.42 37.69
C LYS A 379 -24.39 -17.79 37.71
N LYS A 380 -24.37 -16.56 37.14
CA LYS A 380 -23.97 -15.24 37.73
C LYS A 380 -22.47 -14.86 37.80
N ALA A 381 -22.19 -13.70 37.18
CA ALA A 381 -21.31 -12.56 37.55
C ALA A 381 -19.79 -12.72 37.85
N GLU A 382 -19.10 -11.60 37.56
CA GLU A 382 -17.73 -11.17 37.91
C GLU A 382 -16.57 -11.83 37.15
N GLU A 383 -15.80 -11.08 36.34
CA GLU A 383 -14.69 -10.18 36.72
C GLU A 383 -13.44 -10.97 37.13
N THR A 384 -12.44 -11.09 36.23
CA THR A 384 -10.98 -10.92 36.46
C THR A 384 -10.12 -11.46 35.29
N SER A 385 -9.20 -10.60 34.85
CA SER A 385 -7.75 -10.81 34.67
C SER A 385 -7.16 -11.97 33.83
N LEU A 386 -6.25 -11.57 32.93
CA LEU A 386 -5.05 -12.27 32.38
C LEU A 386 -5.36 -13.42 31.39
N ILE A 387 -4.73 -13.54 30.22
CA ILE A 387 -3.35 -13.22 29.80
C ILE A 387 -3.36 -12.39 28.50
#